data_AF-A0A8S8ZTH8-F1
#
_entry.id   AF-A0A8S8ZTH8-F1
#
_cell.length_a   1.000
_cell.length_b   1.000
_cell.length_c   1.000
_cell.angle_alpha   90.00
_cell.angle_beta   90.00
_cell.angle_gamma   90.00
#
_symmetry.space_group_name_H-M   'P 1'
#
loop_
_entity.id
_entity.type
_entity.pdbx_description
1 polymer ?
#
loop_
_entity_poly.entity_id
_entity_poly.type
_entity_poly.pdbx_seq_one_letter_code
_entity_poly.pdbx_strand_id
1 'polypeptide(L)'
;MATAVLNATVAGLSSTDTYFTVLEEVSKYNVQLSYVEKLWAAWYLWMQNDTLATGLMSFFMHEIVYFGRSIPWMIIDALPMFNKYKLQKGKRPTWKEQFECAGLVLLSHCTVELPQIWLFHPIATYFGLDYGVPFPPLWKMALHICIFFVMEDAWHYWFHRALHYGPLYKAIHKIHHTYSAPFGLAAEYASPIEVMLLGIGTVGSPILWVSFTKDLHLATMYVWIVLRLFQAIDAHSGYDFPFSLRHILPFWAGADHHDMHHERFIGNYASSFRWWDYCLDTEAGDVAAKARREKKLAAIKAKKAQ
;
A
#
# COMPACT_ATOMS: atom_id res chain seq x y z
N MET A 1 11.23 22.44 13.57
CA MET A 1 10.48 22.79 14.80
C MET A 1 10.25 21.59 15.74
N ALA A 2 10.49 20.35 15.32
CA ALA A 2 10.56 19.18 16.22
C ALA A 2 11.64 19.28 17.33
N THR A 3 12.65 20.12 17.12
CA THR A 3 13.81 20.32 18.01
C THR A 3 13.49 20.99 19.36
N ALA A 4 12.35 21.69 19.49
CA ALA A 4 12.08 22.50 20.68
C ALA A 4 11.54 21.70 21.88
N VAL A 5 10.78 20.62 21.65
CA VAL A 5 10.23 19.77 22.73
C VAL A 5 11.29 18.81 23.28
N LEU A 6 12.29 18.46 22.46
CA LEU A 6 13.35 17.51 22.82
C LEU A 6 14.46 18.13 23.69
N ASN A 7 14.69 19.44 23.61
CA ASN A 7 15.87 20.06 24.22
C ASN A 7 15.95 20.00 25.75
N ALA A 8 14.82 19.99 26.47
CA ALA A 8 14.83 19.92 27.94
C ALA A 8 15.02 18.47 28.45
N THR A 9 14.53 17.47 27.72
CA THR A 9 14.64 16.04 28.08
C THR A 9 16.00 15.46 27.68
N VAL A 10 16.61 15.95 26.59
CA VAL A 10 17.90 15.45 26.07
C VAL A 10 19.08 15.77 26.98
N ALA A 11 19.04 16.86 27.76
CA ALA A 11 20.18 17.32 28.56
C ALA A 11 20.61 16.33 29.68
N GLY A 12 19.78 15.34 30.02
CA GLY A 12 20.07 14.33 31.05
C GLY A 12 20.22 12.89 30.54
N LEU A 13 20.06 12.64 29.23
CA LEU A 13 20.07 11.29 28.67
C LEU A 13 21.48 10.90 28.21
N SER A 14 21.98 9.77 28.70
CA SER A 14 23.23 9.15 28.30
C SER A 14 22.99 8.13 27.18
N SER A 15 24.00 7.91 26.33
CA SER A 15 23.97 6.83 25.31
C SER A 15 23.88 5.41 25.91
N THR A 16 24.02 5.28 27.23
CA THR A 16 23.91 4.02 27.98
C THR A 16 22.51 3.75 28.54
N ASP A 17 21.58 4.69 28.41
CA ASP A 17 20.27 4.57 29.03
C ASP A 17 19.39 3.53 28.34
N THR A 18 18.57 2.83 29.14
CA THR A 18 17.60 1.88 28.59
C THR A 18 16.40 2.62 28.00
N TYR A 19 15.73 2.00 27.03
CA TYR A 19 14.49 2.55 26.46
C TYR A 19 13.46 2.94 27.53
N PHE A 20 13.29 2.12 28.56
CA PHE A 20 12.31 2.38 29.62
C PHE A 20 12.70 3.57 30.50
N THR A 21 14.00 3.77 30.74
CA THR A 21 14.51 4.98 31.43
C THR A 21 14.20 6.24 30.61
N VAL A 22 14.44 6.20 29.29
CA VAL A 22 14.10 7.31 28.39
C VAL A 22 12.60 7.59 28.40
N LEU A 23 11.78 6.53 28.35
CA LEU A 23 10.32 6.65 28.38
C LEU A 23 9.80 7.25 29.70
N GLU A 24 10.39 6.90 30.83
CA GLU A 24 10.04 7.46 32.14
C GLU A 24 10.32 8.96 32.17
N GLU A 25 11.50 9.39 31.72
CA GLU A 25 11.88 10.81 31.64
C GLU A 25 10.97 11.59 30.68
N VAL A 26 10.69 11.04 29.48
CA VAL A 26 9.73 11.62 28.54
C VAL A 26 8.35 11.77 29.19
N SER A 27 7.89 10.74 29.89
CA SER A 27 6.56 10.72 30.52
C SER A 27 6.44 11.72 31.67
N LYS A 28 7.53 11.95 32.41
CA LYS A 28 7.61 12.89 33.52
C LYS A 28 7.50 14.35 33.07
N TYR A 29 8.19 14.72 31.99
CA TYR A 29 8.22 16.12 31.51
C TYR A 29 7.17 16.44 30.44
N ASN A 30 6.53 15.45 29.82
CA ASN A 30 5.55 15.65 28.75
C ASN A 30 4.18 15.08 29.12
N VAL A 31 3.65 15.45 30.28
CA VAL A 31 2.40 14.91 30.83
C VAL A 31 1.19 15.11 29.90
N GLN A 32 1.20 16.17 29.09
CA GLN A 32 0.16 16.52 28.12
C GLN A 32 0.08 15.57 26.92
N LEU A 33 1.15 14.83 26.61
CA LEU A 33 1.17 13.89 25.49
C LEU A 33 0.40 12.61 25.84
N SER A 34 -0.25 12.04 24.83
CA SER A 34 -0.79 10.69 24.91
C SER A 34 0.31 9.66 25.15
N TYR A 35 -0.07 8.47 25.63
CA TYR A 35 0.91 7.41 25.87
C TYR A 35 1.62 6.96 24.59
N VAL A 36 0.92 6.93 23.45
CA VAL A 36 1.51 6.58 22.15
C VAL A 36 2.54 7.63 21.70
N GLU A 37 2.25 8.92 21.88
CA GLU A 37 3.22 9.99 21.58
C GLU A 37 4.44 9.94 22.49
N LYS A 38 4.28 9.53 23.76
CA LYS A 38 5.41 9.31 24.68
C LYS A 38 6.28 8.13 24.23
N LEU A 39 5.68 7.01 23.84
CA LEU A 39 6.41 5.86 23.28
C LEU A 39 7.17 6.25 22.01
N TRP A 40 6.54 7.04 21.14
CA TRP A 40 7.13 7.57 19.91
C TRP A 40 8.33 8.48 20.21
N ALA A 41 8.16 9.49 21.05
CA ALA A 41 9.24 10.41 21.41
C ALA A 41 10.40 9.67 22.09
N ALA A 42 10.10 8.73 22.99
CA ALA A 42 11.11 7.89 23.63
C ALA A 42 11.87 7.01 22.64
N TRP A 43 11.22 6.51 21.58
CA TRP A 43 11.89 5.73 20.53
C TRP A 43 12.96 6.54 19.80
N TYR A 44 12.61 7.73 19.31
CA TYR A 44 13.56 8.59 18.62
C TYR A 44 14.70 9.05 19.54
N LEU A 45 14.38 9.41 20.79
CA LEU A 45 15.38 9.81 21.80
C LEU A 45 16.31 8.66 22.18
N TRP A 46 15.81 7.44 22.31
CA TRP A 46 16.63 6.28 22.66
C TRP A 46 17.55 5.87 21.50
N MET A 47 17.05 5.95 20.26
CA MET A 47 17.80 5.58 19.06
C MET A 47 18.94 6.55 18.72
N GLN A 48 18.83 7.84 19.10
CA GLN A 48 19.82 8.89 18.83
C GLN A 48 20.21 9.03 17.34
N ASN A 49 19.39 8.50 16.44
CA ASN A 49 19.59 8.51 14.99
C ASN A 49 18.22 8.36 14.32
N ASP A 50 17.69 9.47 13.82
CA ASP A 50 16.32 9.54 13.31
C ASP A 50 16.09 8.69 12.05
N THR A 51 17.12 8.57 11.21
CA THR A 51 17.10 7.70 10.01
C THR A 51 17.01 6.24 10.42
N LEU A 52 17.84 5.80 11.38
CA LEU A 52 17.82 4.43 11.90
C LEU A 52 16.50 4.14 12.63
N ALA A 53 16.05 5.07 13.47
CA ALA A 53 14.79 4.96 14.20
C ALA A 53 13.59 4.78 13.26
N THR A 54 13.52 5.60 12.21
CA THR A 54 12.46 5.54 11.20
C THR A 54 12.60 4.30 10.33
N GLY A 55 13.81 3.97 9.88
CA GLY A 55 14.06 2.82 9.01
C GLY A 55 13.65 1.51 9.65
N LEU A 56 14.09 1.26 10.89
CA LEU A 56 13.71 0.06 11.64
C LEU A 56 12.20 -0.02 11.88
N MET A 57 11.62 1.07 12.40
CA MET A 57 10.18 1.10 12.69
C MET A 57 9.33 0.90 11.44
N SER A 58 9.70 1.51 10.32
CA SER A 58 8.97 1.39 9.05
C SER A 58 9.08 -0.03 8.49
N PHE A 59 10.27 -0.63 8.50
CA PHE A 59 10.48 -1.98 8.00
C PHE A 59 9.71 -3.00 8.84
N PHE A 60 9.87 -3.00 10.16
CA PHE A 60 9.12 -3.94 11.01
C PHE A 60 7.61 -3.73 10.94
N MET A 61 7.14 -2.46 10.87
CA MET A 61 5.72 -2.18 10.69
C MET A 61 5.20 -2.78 9.39
N HIS A 62 5.91 -2.58 8.27
CA HIS A 62 5.54 -3.16 6.98
C HIS A 62 5.49 -4.69 7.04
N GLU A 63 6.55 -5.35 7.52
CA GLU A 63 6.62 -6.82 7.59
C GLU A 63 5.51 -7.42 8.47
N ILE A 64 5.30 -6.85 9.66
CA ILE A 64 4.27 -7.30 10.59
C ILE A 64 2.88 -7.13 9.96
N VAL A 65 2.64 -6.00 9.31
CA VAL A 65 1.35 -5.69 8.71
C VAL A 65 1.11 -6.55 7.47
N TYR A 66 2.07 -6.66 6.55
CA TYR A 66 1.90 -7.39 5.30
C TYR A 66 1.66 -8.89 5.55
N PHE A 67 2.57 -9.54 6.28
CA PHE A 67 2.45 -10.97 6.58
C PHE A 67 1.31 -11.23 7.57
N GLY A 68 1.13 -10.37 8.59
CA GLY A 68 0.03 -10.49 9.55
C GLY A 68 -1.34 -10.36 8.89
N ARG A 69 -1.52 -9.39 7.98
CA ARG A 69 -2.78 -9.18 7.25
C ARG A 69 -3.08 -10.31 6.25
N SER A 70 -2.04 -11.00 5.78
CA SER A 70 -2.16 -12.14 4.88
C SER A 70 -2.69 -13.41 5.57
N ILE A 71 -2.34 -13.64 6.84
CA ILE A 71 -2.72 -14.85 7.60
C ILE A 71 -4.23 -15.15 7.56
N PRO A 72 -5.15 -14.19 7.83
CA PRO A 72 -6.58 -14.44 7.71
C PRO A 72 -7.02 -15.01 6.35
N TRP A 73 -6.39 -14.57 5.26
CA TRP A 73 -6.70 -15.06 3.91
C TRP A 73 -6.20 -16.49 3.69
N MET A 74 -5.03 -16.84 4.25
CA MET A 74 -4.52 -18.21 4.25
C MET A 74 -5.48 -19.16 4.99
N ILE A 75 -6.01 -18.72 6.14
CA ILE A 75 -7.01 -19.46 6.92
C ILE A 75 -8.31 -19.61 6.13
N ILE A 76 -8.79 -18.54 5.48
CA ILE A 76 -10.00 -18.56 4.65
C ILE A 76 -9.84 -19.55 3.48
N ASP A 77 -8.68 -19.58 2.82
CA ASP A 77 -8.40 -20.54 1.75
C ASP A 77 -8.48 -21.99 2.22
N ALA A 78 -8.06 -22.28 3.45
CA ALA A 78 -8.10 -23.62 4.05
C ALA A 78 -9.51 -24.08 4.47
N LEU A 79 -10.48 -23.17 4.62
CA LEU A 79 -11.80 -23.46 5.18
C LEU A 79 -12.89 -23.58 4.09
N PRO A 80 -13.49 -24.77 3.86
CA PRO A 80 -14.47 -25.00 2.80
C PRO A 80 -15.75 -24.15 2.88
N MET A 81 -16.09 -23.63 4.06
CA MET A 81 -17.28 -22.79 4.25
C MET A 81 -17.24 -21.46 3.49
N PHE A 82 -16.04 -20.97 3.13
CA PHE A 82 -15.86 -19.73 2.39
C PHE A 82 -15.85 -19.90 0.87
N ASN A 83 -15.97 -21.13 0.35
CA ASN A 83 -15.95 -21.46 -1.09
C ASN A 83 -17.00 -20.70 -1.90
N LYS A 84 -18.13 -20.39 -1.27
CA LYS A 84 -19.21 -19.63 -1.90
C LYS A 84 -18.78 -18.21 -2.29
N TYR A 85 -17.82 -17.62 -1.57
CA TYR A 85 -17.29 -16.27 -1.80
C TYR A 85 -16.03 -16.23 -2.68
N LYS A 86 -15.42 -17.38 -2.99
CA LYS A 86 -14.26 -17.43 -3.90
C LYS A 86 -14.68 -16.97 -5.30
N LEU A 87 -13.92 -16.07 -5.90
CA LEU A 87 -14.21 -15.52 -7.23
C LEU A 87 -13.97 -16.55 -8.32
N GLN A 88 -12.73 -17.01 -8.49
CA GLN A 88 -12.39 -18.10 -9.40
C GLN A 88 -12.63 -19.47 -8.73
N LYS A 89 -13.76 -20.11 -9.09
CA LYS A 89 -14.17 -21.39 -8.50
C LYS A 89 -13.14 -22.49 -8.77
N GLY A 90 -12.79 -23.24 -7.71
CA GLY A 90 -11.86 -24.37 -7.78
C GLY A 90 -10.37 -23.99 -7.86
N LYS A 91 -10.02 -22.71 -7.98
CA LYS A 91 -8.63 -22.25 -7.97
C LYS A 91 -8.24 -21.76 -6.59
N ARG A 92 -7.35 -22.49 -5.93
CA ARG A 92 -6.80 -22.13 -4.62
C ARG A 92 -5.30 -22.38 -4.59
N PRO A 93 -4.53 -21.53 -3.92
CA PRO A 93 -3.12 -21.78 -3.73
C PRO A 93 -2.92 -22.94 -2.75
N THR A 94 -2.00 -23.82 -3.09
CA THR A 94 -1.49 -24.84 -2.17
C THR A 94 -0.66 -24.19 -1.07
N TRP A 95 -0.48 -24.88 0.07
CA TRP A 95 0.42 -24.41 1.12
C TRP A 95 1.84 -24.17 0.60
N LYS A 96 2.32 -25.06 -0.29
CA LYS A 96 3.63 -24.93 -0.92
C LYS A 96 3.75 -23.61 -1.69
N GLU A 97 2.79 -23.30 -2.57
CA GLU A 97 2.79 -22.03 -3.32
C GLU A 97 2.75 -20.82 -2.39
N GLN A 98 1.98 -20.86 -1.31
CA GLN A 98 1.92 -19.76 -0.34
C GLN A 98 3.27 -19.54 0.37
N PHE A 99 3.93 -20.59 0.85
CA PHE A 99 5.22 -20.47 1.53
C PHE A 99 6.37 -20.09 0.57
N GLU A 100 6.36 -20.61 -0.67
CA GLU A 100 7.32 -20.20 -1.70
C GLU A 100 7.13 -18.73 -2.09
N CYS A 101 5.88 -18.29 -2.27
CA CYS A 101 5.54 -16.89 -2.49
C CYS A 101 6.00 -16.01 -1.33
N ALA A 102 5.67 -16.38 -0.09
CA ALA A 102 6.06 -15.62 1.10
C ALA A 102 7.59 -15.48 1.23
N GLY A 103 8.35 -16.56 0.96
CA GLY A 103 9.80 -16.53 1.01
C GLY A 103 10.42 -15.60 -0.05
N LEU A 104 9.88 -15.60 -1.27
CA LEU A 104 10.35 -14.71 -2.34
C LEU A 104 9.96 -13.25 -2.11
N VAL A 105 8.77 -13.01 -1.58
CA VAL A 105 8.31 -11.67 -1.16
C VAL A 105 9.20 -11.13 -0.05
N LEU A 106 9.47 -11.90 1.01
CA LEU A 106 10.38 -11.50 2.09
C LEU A 106 11.79 -11.20 1.57
N LEU A 107 12.30 -12.02 0.64
CA LEU A 107 13.58 -11.74 -0.01
C LEU A 107 13.56 -10.41 -0.76
N SER A 108 12.48 -10.13 -1.50
CA SER A 108 12.29 -8.86 -2.20
C SER A 108 12.21 -7.68 -1.23
N HIS A 109 11.47 -7.80 -0.13
CA HIS A 109 11.41 -6.73 0.89
C HIS A 109 12.80 -6.42 1.45
N CYS A 110 13.57 -7.44 1.80
CA CYS A 110 14.94 -7.27 2.32
C CYS A 110 15.94 -6.70 1.30
N THR A 111 15.76 -6.97 0.01
CA THR A 111 16.76 -6.63 -1.03
C THR A 111 16.40 -5.42 -1.88
N VAL A 112 15.11 -5.09 -2.01
CA VAL A 112 14.59 -4.02 -2.86
C VAL A 112 13.92 -2.94 -2.02
N GLU A 113 12.99 -3.31 -1.15
CA GLU A 113 12.21 -2.32 -0.38
C GLU A 113 12.99 -1.72 0.78
N LEU A 114 13.78 -2.52 1.49
CA LEU A 114 14.58 -2.07 2.63
C LEU A 114 15.51 -0.90 2.28
N PRO A 115 16.25 -0.90 1.15
CA PRO A 115 16.96 0.28 0.67
C PRO A 115 16.06 1.52 0.50
N GLN A 116 14.86 1.37 -0.07
CA GLN A 116 13.92 2.48 -0.25
C GLN A 116 13.43 3.02 1.09
N ILE A 117 13.10 2.14 2.03
CA ILE A 117 12.71 2.48 3.40
C ILE A 117 13.85 3.21 4.13
N TRP A 118 15.10 2.78 3.95
CA TRP A 118 16.24 3.42 4.60
C TRP A 118 16.49 4.84 4.10
N LEU A 119 16.27 5.08 2.81
CA LEU A 119 16.41 6.39 2.18
C LEU A 119 15.20 7.30 2.43
N PHE A 120 14.06 6.76 2.86
CA PHE A 120 12.83 7.52 3.04
C PHE A 120 12.97 8.68 4.03
N HIS A 121 13.51 8.44 5.24
CA HIS A 121 13.58 9.47 6.28
C HIS A 121 14.36 10.73 5.84
N PRO A 122 15.62 10.64 5.37
CA PRO A 122 16.37 11.82 4.96
C PRO A 122 15.72 12.54 3.76
N ILE A 123 15.12 11.80 2.82
CA ILE A 123 14.42 12.40 1.68
C ILE A 123 13.17 13.14 2.14
N ALA A 124 12.32 12.50 2.94
CA ALA A 124 11.05 13.07 3.35
C ALA A 124 11.25 14.29 4.26
N THR A 125 12.20 14.23 5.20
CA THR A 125 12.53 15.38 6.07
C THR A 125 13.17 16.53 5.29
N TYR A 126 13.99 16.25 4.26
CA TYR A 126 14.47 17.28 3.33
C TYR A 126 13.31 18.03 2.67
N PHE A 127 12.23 17.33 2.31
CA PHE A 127 11.02 17.96 1.76
C PHE A 127 10.09 18.60 2.80
N GLY A 128 10.36 18.45 4.09
CA GLY A 128 9.63 19.09 5.19
C GLY A 128 8.68 18.18 5.95
N LEU A 129 8.81 16.85 5.85
CA LEU A 129 8.07 15.91 6.68
C LEU A 129 8.41 16.13 8.16
N ASP A 130 7.37 16.31 8.98
CA ASP A 130 7.50 16.33 10.44
C ASP A 130 7.35 14.92 11.02
N TYR A 131 8.05 14.65 12.11
CA TYR A 131 8.01 13.38 12.85
C TYR A 131 8.03 13.59 14.36
N GLY A 132 7.88 14.85 14.81
CA GLY A 132 7.84 15.21 16.22
C GLY A 132 6.54 14.82 16.93
N VAL A 133 6.28 15.49 18.03
CA VAL A 133 5.04 15.38 18.81
C VAL A 133 4.56 16.78 19.20
N PRO A 134 3.24 17.00 19.38
CA PRO A 134 2.14 16.03 19.27
C PRO A 134 1.80 15.65 17.83
N PHE A 135 1.08 14.52 17.67
CA PHE A 135 0.58 14.08 16.38
C PHE A 135 -0.51 15.02 15.85
N PRO A 136 -0.72 15.08 14.52
CA PRO A 136 -1.81 15.85 13.96
C PRO A 136 -3.17 15.34 14.42
N PRO A 137 -4.20 16.21 14.45
CA PRO A 137 -5.56 15.76 14.74
C PRO A 137 -6.04 14.77 13.68
N LEU A 138 -6.84 13.79 14.09
CA LEU A 138 -7.27 12.67 13.24
C LEU A 138 -7.96 13.10 11.94
N TRP A 139 -8.71 14.21 11.94
CA TRP A 139 -9.36 14.72 10.73
C TRP A 139 -8.34 15.16 9.67
N LYS A 140 -7.19 15.73 10.09
CA LYS A 140 -6.12 16.15 9.17
C LYS A 140 -5.44 14.92 8.58
N MET A 141 -5.16 13.92 9.43
CA MET A 141 -4.60 12.64 8.99
C MET A 141 -5.53 11.99 7.96
N ALA A 142 -6.84 11.92 8.25
CA ALA A 142 -7.84 11.36 7.34
C ALA A 142 -7.90 12.12 6.00
N LEU A 143 -7.86 13.45 6.03
CA LEU A 143 -7.83 14.27 4.81
C LEU A 143 -6.61 13.94 3.94
N HIS A 144 -5.41 13.93 4.52
CA HIS A 144 -4.17 13.59 3.80
C HIS A 144 -4.24 12.18 3.22
N ILE A 145 -4.71 11.20 3.99
CA ILE A 145 -4.89 9.81 3.53
C ILE A 145 -5.85 9.74 2.34
N CYS A 146 -6.99 10.43 2.38
CA CYS A 146 -7.92 10.47 1.24
C CYS A 146 -7.26 11.05 -0.01
N ILE A 147 -6.46 12.10 0.14
CA ILE A 147 -5.69 12.70 -0.97
C ILE A 147 -4.67 11.69 -1.52
N PHE A 148 -3.96 10.98 -0.64
CA PHE A 148 -2.94 10.00 -1.05
C PHE A 148 -3.55 8.79 -1.77
N PHE A 149 -4.73 8.33 -1.35
CA PHE A 149 -5.49 7.32 -2.09
C PHE A 149 -5.76 7.77 -3.54
N VAL A 150 -6.17 9.02 -3.76
CA VAL A 150 -6.45 9.53 -5.11
C VAL A 150 -5.15 9.69 -5.93
N MET A 151 -4.10 10.23 -5.32
CA MET A 151 -2.82 10.46 -6.01
C MET A 151 -2.11 9.15 -6.37
N GLU A 152 -2.05 8.20 -5.44
CA GLU A 152 -1.43 6.89 -5.68
C GLU A 152 -2.26 6.05 -6.66
N ASP A 153 -3.60 6.07 -6.59
CA ASP A 153 -4.44 5.37 -7.55
C ASP A 153 -4.23 5.89 -8.99
N ALA A 154 -4.03 7.20 -9.16
CA ALA A 154 -3.66 7.78 -10.44
C ALA A 154 -2.28 7.29 -10.91
N TRP A 155 -1.25 7.37 -10.06
CA TRP A 155 0.08 6.82 -10.37
C TRP A 155 -0.01 5.36 -10.79
N HIS A 156 -0.65 4.54 -9.95
CA HIS A 156 -0.79 3.11 -10.14
C HIS A 156 -1.50 2.80 -11.45
N TYR A 157 -2.65 3.41 -11.74
CA TYR A 157 -3.40 3.13 -12.97
C TYR A 157 -2.55 3.31 -14.22
N TRP A 158 -1.86 4.46 -14.35
CA TRP A 158 -1.07 4.75 -15.54
C TRP A 158 0.16 3.86 -15.65
N PHE A 159 0.85 3.66 -14.52
CA PHE A 159 2.02 2.78 -14.46
C PHE A 159 1.65 1.33 -14.78
N HIS A 160 0.62 0.80 -14.12
CA HIS A 160 0.14 -0.55 -14.31
C HIS A 160 -0.34 -0.78 -15.74
N ARG A 161 -1.12 0.15 -16.31
CA ARG A 161 -1.50 0.07 -17.73
C ARG A 161 -0.28 0.07 -18.67
N ALA A 162 0.74 0.86 -18.37
CA ALA A 162 1.98 0.88 -19.14
C ALA A 162 2.75 -0.45 -19.02
N LEU A 163 2.76 -1.06 -17.83
CA LEU A 163 3.36 -2.39 -17.62
C LEU A 163 2.71 -3.50 -18.47
N HIS A 164 1.45 -3.33 -18.90
CA HIS A 164 0.81 -4.25 -19.85
C HIS A 164 1.19 -4.03 -21.32
N TYR A 165 2.09 -3.08 -21.61
CA TYR A 165 2.70 -2.95 -22.93
C TYR A 165 3.67 -4.12 -23.17
N GLY A 166 3.54 -4.81 -24.31
CA GLY A 166 4.16 -6.12 -24.58
C GLY A 166 5.59 -6.35 -24.08
N PRO A 167 6.56 -5.45 -24.33
CA PRO A 167 7.92 -5.58 -23.79
C PRO A 167 8.00 -5.44 -22.27
N LEU A 168 7.32 -4.45 -21.68
CA LEU A 168 7.30 -4.22 -20.23
C LEU A 168 6.59 -5.37 -19.51
N TYR A 169 5.50 -5.89 -20.10
CA TYR A 169 4.79 -7.04 -19.54
C TYR A 169 5.73 -8.23 -19.41
N LYS A 170 6.39 -8.59 -20.51
CA LYS A 170 7.29 -9.76 -20.53
C LYS A 170 8.48 -9.63 -19.58
N ALA A 171 9.02 -8.42 -19.43
CA ALA A 171 10.24 -8.19 -18.66
C ALA A 171 10.00 -7.91 -17.17
N ILE A 172 8.87 -7.29 -16.82
CA ILE A 172 8.61 -6.72 -15.49
C ILE A 172 7.37 -7.36 -14.87
N HIS A 173 6.21 -7.23 -15.53
CA HIS A 173 4.91 -7.49 -14.92
C HIS A 173 4.44 -8.95 -15.00
N LYS A 174 5.03 -9.76 -15.87
CA LYS A 174 4.68 -11.18 -16.03
C LYS A 174 4.87 -11.98 -14.73
N ILE A 175 5.84 -11.60 -13.90
CA ILE A 175 6.07 -12.27 -12.60
C ILE A 175 4.88 -12.05 -11.67
N HIS A 176 4.35 -10.83 -11.61
CA HIS A 176 3.14 -10.51 -10.86
C HIS A 176 1.93 -11.35 -11.31
N HIS A 177 1.82 -11.55 -12.62
CA HIS A 177 0.80 -12.39 -13.25
C HIS A 177 1.05 -13.90 -13.19
N THR A 178 2.02 -14.38 -12.40
CA THR A 178 2.30 -15.82 -12.23
C THR A 178 1.06 -16.59 -11.77
N TYR A 179 0.27 -16.00 -10.87
CA TYR A 179 -0.96 -16.57 -10.37
C TYR A 179 -2.17 -15.93 -11.06
N SER A 180 -2.80 -16.67 -11.99
CA SER A 180 -4.04 -16.22 -12.66
C SER A 180 -5.23 -16.09 -11.71
N ALA A 181 -5.19 -16.77 -10.56
CA ALA A 181 -6.08 -16.57 -9.42
C ALA A 181 -5.21 -16.11 -8.24
N PRO A 182 -5.14 -14.80 -7.97
CA PRO A 182 -4.27 -14.28 -6.93
C PRO A 182 -4.76 -14.71 -5.54
N PHE A 183 -3.86 -14.55 -4.57
CA PHE A 183 -4.13 -14.72 -3.14
C PHE A 183 -3.35 -13.64 -2.38
N GLY A 184 -3.75 -13.35 -1.14
CA GLY A 184 -3.27 -12.17 -0.40
C GLY A 184 -1.73 -11.98 -0.36
N LEU A 185 -0.96 -13.06 -0.18
CA LEU A 185 0.50 -13.04 -0.18
C LEU A 185 1.13 -12.70 -1.53
N ALA A 186 0.40 -12.88 -2.63
CA ALA A 186 0.88 -12.56 -3.97
C ALA A 186 0.78 -11.05 -4.31
N ALA A 187 0.23 -10.23 -3.41
CA ALA A 187 0.03 -8.80 -3.63
C ALA A 187 1.33 -8.05 -3.95
N GLU A 188 2.44 -8.42 -3.29
CA GLU A 188 3.78 -7.86 -3.53
C GLU A 188 4.71 -8.89 -4.19
N TYR A 189 4.16 -9.99 -4.72
CA TYR A 189 4.93 -10.95 -5.52
C TYR A 189 5.13 -10.39 -6.94
N ALA A 190 6.22 -9.66 -7.14
CA ALA A 190 6.49 -8.96 -8.39
C ALA A 190 8.00 -8.93 -8.73
N SER A 191 8.34 -8.44 -9.91
CA SER A 191 9.76 -8.24 -10.26
C SER A 191 10.40 -7.13 -9.41
N PRO A 192 11.73 -7.13 -9.19
CA PRO A 192 12.40 -6.08 -8.42
C PRO A 192 12.12 -4.65 -8.91
N ILE A 193 12.04 -4.46 -10.23
CA ILE A 193 11.74 -3.15 -10.83
C ILE A 193 10.31 -2.73 -10.52
N GLU A 194 9.37 -3.66 -10.58
CA GLU A 194 7.97 -3.38 -10.26
C GLU A 194 7.78 -3.03 -8.79
N VAL A 195 8.37 -3.81 -7.88
CA VAL A 195 8.38 -3.54 -6.44
C VAL A 195 8.93 -2.13 -6.17
N MET A 196 10.04 -1.76 -6.81
CA MET A 196 10.60 -0.42 -6.68
C MET A 196 9.64 0.68 -7.13
N LEU A 197 8.98 0.50 -8.27
CA LEU A 197 8.05 1.49 -8.84
C LEU A 197 6.73 1.59 -8.06
N LEU A 198 6.25 0.50 -7.49
CA LEU A 198 5.12 0.47 -6.55
C LEU A 198 5.46 1.20 -5.26
N GLY A 199 6.65 0.98 -4.72
CA GLY A 199 7.19 1.71 -3.57
C GLY A 199 7.26 3.22 -3.85
N ILE A 200 7.81 3.61 -5.01
CA ILE A 200 7.85 5.01 -5.46
C ILE A 200 6.44 5.62 -5.55
N GLY A 201 5.44 4.89 -6.05
CA GLY A 201 4.06 5.38 -6.07
C GLY A 201 3.50 5.66 -4.68
N THR A 202 3.70 4.69 -3.78
CA THR A 202 3.16 4.70 -2.41
C THR A 202 3.76 5.80 -1.55
N VAL A 203 5.09 6.02 -1.59
CA VAL A 203 5.76 7.07 -0.80
C VAL A 203 5.98 8.37 -1.57
N GLY A 204 6.06 8.31 -2.89
CA GLY A 204 6.28 9.47 -3.75
C GLY A 204 5.08 10.42 -3.77
N SER A 205 3.85 9.90 -3.73
CA SER A 205 2.64 10.74 -3.69
C SER A 205 2.61 11.63 -2.43
N PRO A 206 2.84 11.09 -1.22
CA PRO A 206 2.99 11.93 -0.01
C PRO A 206 4.22 12.83 0.00
N ILE A 207 5.37 12.38 -0.54
CA ILE A 207 6.58 13.21 -0.65
C ILE A 207 6.30 14.43 -1.56
N LEU A 208 5.61 14.21 -2.68
CA LEU A 208 5.19 15.29 -3.56
C LEU A 208 4.26 16.26 -2.84
N TRP A 209 3.27 15.76 -2.08
CA TRP A 209 2.39 16.60 -1.27
C TRP A 209 3.15 17.48 -0.27
N VAL A 210 4.03 16.90 0.55
CA VAL A 210 4.77 17.66 1.56
C VAL A 210 5.78 18.61 0.93
N SER A 211 6.31 18.30 -0.26
CA SER A 211 7.22 19.19 -0.98
C SER A 211 6.60 20.56 -1.26
N PHE A 212 5.29 20.61 -1.53
CA PHE A 212 4.53 21.84 -1.79
C PHE A 212 3.91 22.43 -0.53
N THR A 213 3.35 21.60 0.35
CA THR A 213 2.54 22.07 1.49
C THR A 213 3.36 22.32 2.74
N LYS A 214 4.49 21.64 2.89
CA LYS A 214 5.26 21.55 4.14
C LYS A 214 4.41 21.12 5.35
N ASP A 215 3.30 20.42 5.10
CA ASP A 215 2.35 19.97 6.11
C ASP A 215 2.05 18.47 5.91
N LEU A 216 2.91 17.63 6.50
CA LEU A 216 2.70 16.20 6.59
C LEU A 216 3.49 15.64 7.77
N HIS A 217 2.86 14.71 8.50
CA HIS A 217 3.48 14.05 9.64
C HIS A 217 3.73 12.56 9.37
N LEU A 218 4.85 12.02 9.86
CA LEU A 218 5.23 10.62 9.69
C LEU A 218 4.20 9.63 10.26
N ALA A 219 3.53 9.96 11.36
CA ALA A 219 2.41 9.14 11.85
C ALA A 219 1.27 9.02 10.82
N THR A 220 1.00 10.06 10.02
CA THR A 220 0.02 9.99 8.92
C THR A 220 0.50 9.05 7.82
N MET A 221 1.80 9.07 7.53
CA MET A 221 2.43 8.16 6.56
C MET A 221 2.27 6.70 6.96
N TYR A 222 2.46 6.36 8.24
CA TYR A 222 2.28 4.99 8.70
C TYR A 222 0.85 4.51 8.59
N VAL A 223 -0.13 5.33 8.99
CA VAL A 223 -1.54 4.97 8.80
C VAL A 223 -1.88 4.81 7.32
N TRP A 224 -1.38 5.71 6.45
CA TRP A 224 -1.50 5.60 4.99
C TRP A 224 -0.96 4.27 4.46
N ILE A 225 0.29 3.92 4.79
CA ILE A 225 0.94 2.68 4.33
C ILE A 225 0.16 1.46 4.81
N VAL A 226 -0.27 1.43 6.08
CA VAL A 226 -1.09 0.32 6.61
C VAL A 226 -2.38 0.16 5.81
N LEU A 227 -3.10 1.24 5.55
CA LEU A 227 -4.34 1.19 4.76
C LEU A 227 -4.07 0.74 3.32
N ARG A 228 -2.96 1.18 2.72
CA ARG A 228 -2.54 0.79 1.37
C ARG A 228 -2.20 -0.70 1.28
N LEU A 229 -1.49 -1.24 2.26
CA LEU A 229 -1.19 -2.68 2.37
C LEU A 229 -2.47 -3.50 2.55
N PHE A 230 -3.37 -3.04 3.43
CA PHE A 230 -4.67 -3.68 3.62
C PHE A 230 -5.47 -3.74 2.31
N GLN A 231 -5.48 -2.64 1.55
CA GLN A 231 -6.14 -2.59 0.25
C GLN A 231 -5.50 -3.53 -0.77
N ALA A 232 -4.16 -3.52 -0.90
CA ALA A 232 -3.45 -4.39 -1.84
C ALA A 232 -3.76 -5.87 -1.57
N ILE A 233 -3.62 -6.30 -0.32
CA ILE A 233 -3.84 -7.69 0.09
C ILE A 233 -5.32 -8.08 -0.08
N ASP A 234 -6.26 -7.18 0.23
CA ASP A 234 -7.70 -7.43 0.02
C ASP A 234 -8.02 -7.59 -1.47
N ALA A 235 -7.48 -6.73 -2.34
CA ALA A 235 -7.67 -6.81 -3.79
C ALA A 235 -7.10 -8.11 -4.40
N HIS A 236 -6.06 -8.68 -3.79
CA HIS A 236 -5.48 -9.96 -4.23
C HIS A 236 -6.08 -11.17 -3.54
N SER A 237 -6.99 -11.01 -2.59
CA SER A 237 -7.48 -12.12 -1.76
C SER A 237 -8.18 -13.24 -2.56
N GLY A 238 -8.79 -12.89 -3.69
CA GLY A 238 -9.61 -13.80 -4.50
C GLY A 238 -10.98 -14.10 -3.89
N TYR A 239 -11.45 -13.26 -2.95
CA TYR A 239 -12.76 -13.41 -2.28
C TYR A 239 -13.59 -12.12 -2.35
N ASP A 240 -14.86 -12.27 -2.68
CA ASP A 240 -15.86 -11.18 -2.59
C ASP A 240 -16.92 -11.54 -1.54
N PHE A 241 -16.79 -10.95 -0.36
CA PHE A 241 -17.74 -11.14 0.73
C PHE A 241 -18.87 -10.10 0.65
N PRO A 242 -20.04 -10.36 1.27
CA PRO A 242 -21.14 -9.38 1.31
C PRO A 242 -20.77 -8.05 1.99
N PHE A 243 -19.72 -8.04 2.81
CA PHE A 243 -19.19 -6.87 3.50
C PHE A 243 -17.90 -6.32 2.87
N SER A 244 -17.45 -6.88 1.73
CA SER A 244 -16.31 -6.33 1.00
C SER A 244 -16.60 -4.88 0.59
N LEU A 245 -15.58 -4.02 0.65
CA LEU A 245 -15.75 -2.57 0.58
C LEU A 245 -16.44 -2.10 -0.71
N ARG A 246 -16.35 -2.85 -1.81
CA ARG A 246 -17.08 -2.57 -3.06
C ARG A 246 -18.60 -2.54 -2.92
N HIS A 247 -19.16 -3.27 -1.96
CA HIS A 247 -20.61 -3.28 -1.72
C HIS A 247 -21.08 -2.08 -0.90
N ILE A 248 -20.13 -1.33 -0.33
CA ILE A 248 -20.36 -0.11 0.46
C ILE A 248 -19.99 1.13 -0.36
N LEU A 249 -18.86 1.08 -1.06
CA LEU A 249 -18.36 2.11 -1.96
C LEU A 249 -18.37 1.55 -3.40
N PRO A 250 -19.39 1.84 -4.22
CA PRO A 250 -19.60 1.16 -5.51
C PRO A 250 -18.51 1.43 -6.55
N PHE A 251 -17.72 2.49 -6.37
CA PHE A 251 -16.59 2.82 -7.22
C PHE A 251 -15.27 2.21 -6.72
N TRP A 252 -15.27 1.43 -5.64
CA TRP A 252 -14.09 0.75 -5.12
C TRP A 252 -13.71 -0.46 -5.99
N ALA A 253 -12.43 -0.52 -6.37
CA ALA A 253 -11.83 -1.68 -7.01
C ALA A 253 -11.47 -2.71 -5.93
N GLY A 254 -12.42 -3.60 -5.65
CA GLY A 254 -12.23 -4.73 -4.74
C GLY A 254 -11.57 -5.93 -5.43
N ALA A 255 -11.52 -7.05 -4.71
CA ALA A 255 -10.96 -8.30 -5.21
C ALA A 255 -11.59 -8.76 -6.53
N ASP A 256 -12.88 -8.52 -6.77
CA ASP A 256 -13.55 -8.89 -8.01
C ASP A 256 -12.98 -8.17 -9.25
N HIS A 257 -12.54 -6.93 -9.09
CA HIS A 257 -11.95 -6.14 -10.17
C HIS A 257 -10.57 -6.68 -10.55
N HIS A 258 -9.73 -6.89 -9.54
CA HIS A 258 -8.34 -7.27 -9.73
C HIS A 258 -8.14 -8.77 -9.98
N ASP A 259 -8.97 -9.64 -9.39
CA ASP A 259 -8.98 -11.08 -9.70
C ASP A 259 -9.33 -11.32 -11.19
N MET A 260 -10.29 -10.56 -11.74
CA MET A 260 -10.61 -10.60 -13.17
C MET A 260 -9.46 -10.07 -14.03
N HIS A 261 -8.71 -9.08 -13.55
CA HIS A 261 -7.49 -8.60 -14.19
C HIS A 261 -6.46 -9.72 -14.34
N HIS A 262 -6.18 -10.45 -13.26
CA HIS A 262 -5.27 -11.60 -13.26
C HIS A 262 -5.79 -12.78 -14.11
N GLU A 263 -7.11 -12.97 -14.20
CA GLU A 263 -7.69 -14.01 -15.06
C GLU A 263 -7.49 -13.71 -16.55
N ARG A 264 -7.67 -12.45 -16.94
CA ARG A 264 -7.76 -12.03 -18.35
C ARG A 264 -6.49 -11.40 -18.89
N PHE A 265 -5.58 -10.94 -18.03
CA PHE A 265 -4.35 -10.23 -18.36
C PHE A 265 -4.58 -8.95 -19.20
N ILE A 266 -5.79 -8.38 -19.15
CA ILE A 266 -6.16 -7.17 -19.90
C ILE A 266 -7.31 -6.42 -19.23
N GLY A 267 -7.21 -5.09 -19.20
CA GLY A 267 -8.20 -4.19 -18.58
C GLY A 267 -8.13 -4.21 -17.05
N ASN A 268 -8.99 -3.48 -16.37
CA ASN A 268 -9.05 -3.40 -14.90
C ASN A 268 -7.69 -3.02 -14.26
N TYR A 269 -7.07 -1.93 -14.73
CA TYR A 269 -5.74 -1.51 -14.29
C TYR A 269 -5.74 -0.70 -12.99
N ALA A 270 -6.88 -0.17 -12.56
CA ALA A 270 -6.96 0.63 -11.35
C ALA A 270 -6.73 -0.19 -10.08
N SER A 271 -6.10 0.42 -9.07
CA SER A 271 -5.82 -0.27 -7.81
C SER A 271 -6.95 -0.09 -6.81
N SER A 272 -7.34 1.15 -6.52
CA SER A 272 -8.29 1.48 -5.44
C SER A 272 -9.65 1.88 -5.98
N PHE A 273 -9.70 2.63 -7.09
CA PHE A 273 -10.94 3.19 -7.60
C PHE A 273 -11.16 2.88 -9.08
N ARG A 274 -12.35 2.36 -9.42
CA ARG A 274 -12.69 1.94 -10.79
C ARG A 274 -12.81 3.09 -11.80
N TRP A 275 -12.75 4.34 -11.36
CA TRP A 275 -13.03 5.50 -12.22
C TRP A 275 -12.10 5.60 -13.42
N TRP A 276 -10.84 5.17 -13.31
CA TRP A 276 -9.89 5.32 -14.41
C TRP A 276 -10.20 4.31 -15.51
N ASP A 277 -10.52 3.08 -15.11
CA ASP A 277 -10.96 2.05 -16.03
C ASP A 277 -12.28 2.42 -16.70
N TYR A 278 -13.22 3.00 -15.94
CA TYR A 278 -14.49 3.49 -16.48
C TYR A 278 -14.28 4.63 -17.49
N CYS A 279 -13.55 5.69 -17.09
CA CYS A 279 -13.34 6.89 -17.90
C CYS A 279 -12.58 6.60 -19.20
N LEU A 280 -11.67 5.63 -19.18
CA LEU A 280 -10.81 5.30 -20.32
C LEU A 280 -11.25 4.03 -21.06
N ASP A 281 -12.42 3.48 -20.72
CA ASP A 281 -13.01 2.28 -21.35
C ASP A 281 -12.05 1.08 -21.32
N THR A 282 -11.37 0.89 -20.18
CA THR A 282 -10.44 -0.23 -19.93
C THR A 282 -10.98 -1.27 -18.96
N GLU A 283 -12.27 -1.25 -18.61
CA GLU A 283 -12.87 -2.34 -17.82
C GLU A 283 -12.81 -3.69 -18.57
N ALA A 284 -12.45 -4.76 -17.87
CA ALA A 284 -12.39 -6.11 -18.36
C ALA A 284 -13.77 -6.82 -18.27
N GLY A 285 -13.85 -8.03 -18.83
CA GLY A 285 -15.03 -8.88 -18.76
C GLY A 285 -15.99 -8.77 -19.95
N ASP A 286 -16.91 -9.73 -20.02
CA ASP A 286 -17.77 -9.95 -21.20
C ASP A 286 -18.74 -8.79 -21.45
N VAL A 287 -19.25 -8.18 -20.38
CA VAL A 287 -20.17 -7.03 -20.47
C VAL A 287 -19.47 -5.83 -21.11
N ALA A 288 -18.29 -5.47 -20.59
CA ALA A 288 -17.50 -4.36 -21.12
C ALA A 288 -17.03 -4.64 -22.56
N ALA A 289 -16.59 -5.88 -22.85
CA ALA A 289 -16.20 -6.28 -24.20
C ALA A 289 -17.35 -6.19 -25.21
N LYS A 290 -18.56 -6.62 -24.81
CA LYS A 290 -19.77 -6.50 -25.64
C LYS A 290 -20.13 -5.05 -25.91
N ALA A 291 -20.14 -4.20 -24.88
CA ALA A 291 -20.43 -2.77 -25.02
C ALA A 291 -19.45 -2.08 -25.98
N ARG A 292 -18.14 -2.34 -25.86
CA ARG A 292 -17.13 -1.82 -26.79
C ARG A 292 -17.35 -2.29 -28.22
N ARG A 293 -17.71 -3.56 -28.43
CA ARG A 293 -18.02 -4.11 -29.75
C ARG A 293 -19.23 -3.42 -30.38
N GLU A 294 -20.30 -3.23 -29.62
CA GLU A 294 -21.51 -2.57 -30.09
C GLU A 294 -21.24 -1.10 -30.47
N LYS A 295 -20.51 -0.36 -29.62
CA LYS A 295 -20.06 1.02 -29.91
C LYS A 295 -19.24 1.11 -31.19
N LYS A 296 -18.30 0.18 -31.41
CA LYS A 296 -17.50 0.10 -32.65
C LYS A 296 -18.36 -0.19 -33.87
N LEU A 297 -19.30 -1.12 -33.77
CA LEU A 297 -20.23 -1.45 -34.86
C LEU A 297 -21.14 -0.26 -35.22
N ALA A 298 -21.65 0.45 -34.22
CA ALA A 298 -22.45 1.66 -34.42
C ALA A 298 -21.65 2.75 -35.13
N ALA A 299 -20.39 2.99 -34.72
CA ALA A 299 -19.50 3.95 -35.37
C ALA A 299 -19.19 3.59 -36.84
N ILE A 300 -18.98 2.31 -37.14
CA ILE A 300 -18.77 1.83 -38.52
C ILE A 300 -20.04 2.05 -39.36
N LYS A 301 -21.23 1.73 -38.82
CA LYS A 301 -22.51 1.96 -39.52
C LYS A 301 -22.73 3.44 -39.82
N ALA A 302 -22.47 4.33 -38.85
CA ALA A 302 -22.59 5.77 -39.03
C ALA A 302 -21.66 6.30 -40.13
N LYS A 303 -20.40 5.84 -40.17
CA LYS A 303 -19.44 6.20 -41.23
C LYS A 303 -19.82 5.71 -42.63
N LYS A 304 -20.59 4.61 -42.73
CA LYS A 304 -21.08 4.10 -44.02
C LYS A 304 -22.36 4.80 -44.50
N ALA A 305 -23.06 5.51 -43.61
CA ALA A 305 -24.27 6.26 -43.91
C ALA A 305 -24.00 7.73 -44.27
N GLN A 306 -22.75 8.18 -44.14
CA GLN A 306 -22.22 9.46 -44.62
C GLN A 306 -21.56 9.26 -45.99
#